data_AF-A0A6C0CZH5-F1
#
_entry.id   AF-A0A6C0CZH5-F1
#
_cell.length_a   1.000
_cell.length_b   1.000
_cell.length_c   1.000
_cell.angle_alpha   90.00
_cell.angle_beta   90.00
_cell.angle_gamma   90.00
#
_symmetry.space_group_name_H-M   'P 1'
#
loop_
_entity.id
_entity.type
_entity.pdbx_description
1 polymer ?
#
loop_
_entity_poly.entity_id
_entity_poly.type
_entity_poly.pdbx_seq_one_letter_code
_entity_poly.pdbx_strand_id
1 'polypeptide(L)'
;MEANASYDILRFDAVMFDNSITKIPMIYIKPDLAFIDFIAKNNNVVVITINGSDTIYDGKLISGVVDTSCNVPSCRPNFFDKTGYYVITLYSNWYGYPPNPQKLGTVSIKGLKMSMKKDIKEKYKSNRKVVFNLDPEIISKNYVVISVVAAILFIIIFIFIYRCEKKRI
;
A
#
# COMPACT_ATOMS: atom_id res chain seq x y z
N MET A 1 23.29 6.96 20.68
CA MET A 1 22.90 7.04 19.25
C MET A 1 21.51 6.46 19.15
N GLU A 2 20.53 7.21 18.66
CA GLU A 2 19.16 6.71 18.50
C GLU A 2 19.08 5.76 17.31
N ALA A 3 18.40 4.62 17.46
CA ALA A 3 18.24 3.65 16.38
C ALA A 3 17.18 4.13 15.38
N ASN A 4 17.57 4.23 14.10
CA ASN A 4 16.64 4.49 13.01
C ASN A 4 15.76 3.26 12.76
N ALA A 5 14.53 3.48 12.30
CA ALA A 5 13.66 2.39 11.86
C ALA A 5 14.23 1.72 10.60
N SER A 6 14.19 0.39 10.59
CA SER A 6 14.69 -0.44 9.50
C SER A 6 13.60 -1.34 8.94
N TYR A 7 13.57 -1.47 7.62
CA TYR A 7 12.59 -2.26 6.87
C TYR A 7 13.30 -3.24 5.95
N ASP A 8 12.73 -4.43 5.77
CA ASP A 8 13.25 -5.40 4.81
C ASP A 8 12.94 -4.92 3.38
N ILE A 9 13.93 -5.04 2.49
CA ILE A 9 13.72 -4.80 1.06
C ILE A 9 13.08 -6.04 0.47
N LEU A 10 11.86 -5.89 -0.04
CA LEU A 10 11.06 -7.00 -0.57
C LEU A 10 11.29 -7.23 -2.05
N ARG A 11 11.72 -6.18 -2.75
CA ARG A 11 12.07 -6.21 -4.17
C ARG A 11 12.99 -5.06 -4.50
N PHE A 12 13.88 -5.31 -5.45
CA PHE A 12 14.74 -4.32 -6.08
C PHE A 12 14.33 -4.25 -7.56
N ASP A 13 14.20 -3.05 -8.11
CA ASP A 13 13.80 -2.83 -9.51
C ASP A 13 14.47 -1.58 -10.07
N ALA A 14 14.43 -1.43 -11.38
CA ALA A 14 14.90 -0.25 -12.09
C ALA A 14 13.71 0.46 -12.75
N VAL A 15 13.64 1.77 -12.54
CA VAL A 15 12.65 2.64 -13.18
C VAL A 15 13.34 3.61 -14.14
N MET A 16 12.70 3.90 -15.26
CA MET A 16 13.04 5.02 -16.14
C MET A 16 11.88 6.01 -16.07
N PHE A 17 12.19 7.30 -16.01
CA PHE A 17 11.19 8.37 -16.06
C PHE A 17 11.17 8.96 -17.47
N ASP A 18 9.96 9.10 -18.02
CA ASP A 18 9.71 9.65 -19.35
C ASP A 18 10.59 8.99 -20.43
N ASN A 19 11.19 9.79 -21.32
CA ASN A 19 12.09 9.36 -22.39
C ASN A 19 13.56 9.32 -21.95
N SER A 20 13.83 9.22 -20.64
CA SER A 20 15.20 9.13 -20.13
C SER A 20 15.80 7.75 -20.39
N ILE A 21 17.06 7.72 -20.83
CA ILE A 21 17.87 6.50 -20.88
C ILE A 21 18.45 6.13 -19.52
N THR A 22 18.37 7.03 -18.54
CA THR A 22 18.91 6.83 -17.20
C THR A 22 17.95 5.98 -16.39
N LYS A 23 18.43 4.81 -15.98
CA LYS A 23 17.75 3.95 -15.03
C LYS A 23 18.06 4.39 -13.61
N ILE A 24 17.03 4.40 -12.79
CA ILE A 24 17.06 4.81 -11.39
C ILE A 24 16.65 3.60 -10.52
N PRO A 25 17.33 3.32 -9.39
CA PRO A 25 16.94 2.24 -8.51
C PRO A 25 15.63 2.54 -7.79
N MET A 26 14.80 1.51 -7.67
CA MET A 26 13.55 1.53 -6.93
C MET A 26 13.51 0.30 -6.01
N ILE A 27 13.19 0.52 -4.73
CA ILE A 27 13.05 -0.56 -3.75
C ILE A 27 11.62 -0.64 -3.23
N TYR A 28 11.17 -1.85 -2.90
CA TYR A 28 9.85 -2.10 -2.33
C TYR A 28 9.99 -2.44 -0.86
N ILE A 29 9.13 -1.83 -0.04
CA ILE A 29 9.03 -2.12 1.39
C ILE A 29 7.57 -2.31 1.78
N LYS A 30 7.36 -3.00 2.91
CA LYS A 30 6.07 -3.04 3.59
C LYS A 30 6.06 -1.98 4.69
N PRO A 31 5.26 -0.91 4.55
CA PRO A 31 5.27 0.16 5.54
C PRO A 31 4.55 -0.26 6.82
N ASP A 32 4.87 0.42 7.92
CA ASP A 32 4.03 0.50 9.10
C ASP A 32 3.38 1.89 9.22
N LEU A 33 2.50 2.08 10.20
CA LEU A 33 1.82 3.37 10.40
C LEU A 33 2.82 4.50 10.69
N ALA A 34 3.88 4.22 11.44
CA ALA A 34 4.89 5.22 11.76
C ALA A 34 5.60 5.72 10.49
N PHE A 35 5.91 4.82 9.55
CA PHE A 35 6.45 5.19 8.25
C PHE A 35 5.46 6.05 7.45
N ILE A 36 4.19 5.66 7.39
CA ILE A 36 3.16 6.41 6.65
C ILE A 36 3.00 7.84 7.21
N ASP A 37 2.91 7.97 8.53
CA ASP A 37 2.83 9.28 9.19
C ASP A 37 4.09 10.12 8.96
N PHE A 38 5.25 9.48 8.91
CA PHE A 38 6.52 10.14 8.66
C PHE A 38 6.61 10.69 7.24
N ILE A 39 6.30 9.89 6.22
CA ILE A 39 6.36 10.34 4.83
C ILE A 39 5.34 11.45 4.55
N ALA A 40 4.14 11.37 5.16
CA ALA A 40 3.13 12.42 5.03
C ALA A 40 3.62 13.78 5.56
N LYS A 41 4.41 13.79 6.64
CA LYS A 41 5.02 15.01 7.20
C LYS A 41 6.20 15.54 6.39
N ASN A 42 6.84 14.68 5.59
CA ASN A 42 8.05 15.00 4.82
C ASN A 42 7.77 15.10 3.31
N ASN A 43 6.52 15.35 2.89
CA ASN A 43 6.11 15.45 1.49
C ASN A 43 6.56 14.24 0.65
N ASN A 44 6.47 13.04 1.22
CA ASN A 44 6.89 11.78 0.62
C ASN A 44 8.39 11.70 0.26
N VAL A 45 9.24 12.56 0.84
CA VAL A 45 10.69 12.50 0.65
C VAL A 45 11.34 11.86 1.87
N VAL A 46 12.31 10.98 1.64
CA VAL A 46 13.05 10.28 2.69
C VAL A 46 14.55 10.28 2.39
N VAL A 47 15.37 10.19 3.43
CA VAL A 47 16.80 9.90 3.32
C VAL A 47 17.03 8.53 3.91
N ILE A 48 17.66 7.64 3.15
CA ILE A 48 17.80 6.24 3.51
C ILE A 48 19.24 5.76 3.51
N THR A 49 19.48 4.63 4.16
CA THR A 49 20.71 3.84 4.02
C THR A 49 20.34 2.39 3.77
N ILE A 50 20.86 1.81 2.69
CA ILE A 50 20.70 0.39 2.37
C ILE A 50 21.83 -0.38 3.06
N ASN A 51 21.53 -1.55 3.60
CA ASN A 51 22.51 -2.41 4.26
C ASN A 51 22.30 -3.87 3.90
N GLY A 52 23.39 -4.60 3.65
CA GLY A 52 23.38 -6.04 3.46
C GLY A 52 22.74 -6.48 2.15
N SER A 53 22.70 -5.61 1.14
CA SER A 53 22.30 -5.98 -0.22
C SER A 53 23.48 -6.48 -1.06
N ASP A 54 24.71 -6.32 -0.56
CA ASP A 54 25.96 -6.64 -1.27
C ASP A 54 26.07 -5.89 -2.62
N THR A 55 25.46 -4.70 -2.69
CA THR A 55 25.53 -3.79 -3.83
C THR A 55 26.38 -2.56 -3.52
N ILE A 56 26.66 -1.76 -4.55
CA ILE A 56 27.35 -0.47 -4.40
C ILE A 56 26.52 0.59 -3.63
N TYR A 57 25.25 0.31 -3.29
CA TYR A 57 24.39 1.21 -2.52
C TYR A 57 24.57 1.03 -1.00
N ASP A 58 25.18 -0.07 -0.56
CA ASP A 58 25.33 -0.38 0.86
C ASP A 58 26.12 0.72 1.59
N GLY A 59 25.61 1.14 2.75
CA GLY A 59 26.23 2.15 3.62
C GLY A 59 26.13 3.60 3.11
N LYS A 60 25.57 3.84 1.92
CA LYS A 60 25.41 5.20 1.38
C LYS A 60 24.14 5.86 1.89
N LEU A 61 24.21 7.17 2.16
CA LEU A 61 23.04 8.01 2.38
C LEU A 61 22.47 8.43 1.02
N ILE A 62 21.25 8.02 0.74
CA ILE A 62 20.58 8.27 -0.55
C ILE A 62 19.22 8.90 -0.28
N SER A 63 18.94 10.03 -0.92
CA SER A 63 17.59 10.62 -0.90
C SER A 63 16.68 9.83 -1.82
N GLY A 64 15.42 9.68 -1.45
CA GLY A 64 14.43 9.00 -2.29
C GLY A 64 13.04 9.61 -2.15
N VAL A 65 12.23 9.37 -3.17
CA VAL A 65 10.80 9.72 -3.19
C VAL A 65 10.00 8.45 -2.98
N VAL A 66 9.08 8.52 -2.03
CA VAL A 66 8.17 7.44 -1.67
C VAL A 66 6.88 7.59 -2.45
N ASP A 67 6.43 6.49 -3.04
CA ASP A 67 5.10 6.42 -3.61
C ASP A 67 4.47 5.06 -3.31
N THR A 68 3.18 4.96 -3.57
CA THR A 68 2.47 3.69 -3.64
C THR A 68 2.85 2.96 -4.93
N SER A 69 2.93 1.63 -4.88
CA SER A 69 3.24 0.83 -6.09
C SER A 69 2.16 0.91 -7.19
N CYS A 70 1.02 1.57 -6.92
CA CYS A 70 0.02 1.87 -7.93
C CYS A 70 0.30 3.13 -8.75
N ASN A 71 1.23 4.01 -8.35
CA ASN A 71 1.47 5.29 -9.01
C ASN A 71 2.73 5.34 -9.88
N VAL A 72 3.76 4.54 -9.59
CA VAL A 72 5.07 4.64 -10.27
C VAL A 72 5.65 3.26 -10.61
N PRO A 73 6.32 3.08 -11.76
CA PRO A 73 6.28 3.86 -13.02
C PRO A 73 5.28 3.33 -14.05
N SER A 74 4.61 2.23 -13.77
CA SER A 74 3.73 1.55 -14.74
C SER A 74 2.33 1.30 -14.18
N CYS A 75 1.91 2.13 -13.23
CA CYS A 75 0.64 2.07 -12.51
C CYS A 75 0.05 0.65 -12.44
N ARG A 76 0.51 -0.17 -11.49
CA ARG A 76 0.00 -1.53 -11.32
C ARG A 76 -0.97 -1.58 -10.11
N PRO A 77 -2.20 -1.06 -10.23
CA PRO A 77 -3.14 -1.00 -9.10
C PRO A 77 -3.39 -2.40 -8.50
N ASN A 78 -3.56 -3.41 -9.36
CA ASN A 78 -3.70 -4.81 -8.94
C ASN A 78 -2.52 -5.36 -8.13
N PHE A 79 -1.32 -4.78 -8.24
CA PHE A 79 -0.15 -5.20 -7.47
C PHE A 79 -0.17 -4.56 -6.08
N PHE A 80 -0.51 -3.27 -5.98
CA PHE A 80 -0.65 -2.59 -4.70
C PHE A 80 -1.78 -3.21 -3.87
N ASP A 81 -2.95 -3.43 -4.47
CA ASP A 81 -4.11 -4.00 -3.76
C ASP A 81 -3.82 -5.38 -3.16
N LYS A 82 -2.95 -6.16 -3.80
CA LYS A 82 -2.55 -7.49 -3.31
C LYS A 82 -1.44 -7.46 -2.26
N THR A 83 -0.54 -6.49 -2.33
CA THR A 83 0.71 -6.51 -1.55
C THR A 83 0.78 -5.46 -0.45
N GLY A 84 0.16 -4.30 -0.67
CA GLY A 84 0.29 -3.11 0.16
C GLY A 84 1.69 -2.51 0.15
N TYR A 85 2.51 -2.79 -0.87
CA TYR A 85 3.90 -2.34 -0.92
C TYR A 85 4.02 -0.89 -1.35
N TYR A 86 4.90 -0.19 -0.63
CA TYR A 86 5.35 1.14 -1.00
C TYR A 86 6.67 1.03 -1.75
N VAL A 87 6.86 1.93 -2.70
CA VAL A 87 8.09 2.04 -3.48
C VAL A 87 8.88 3.24 -3.01
N ILE A 88 10.20 3.11 -2.99
CA ILE A 88 11.13 4.22 -2.78
C ILE A 88 12.01 4.30 -4.01
N THR A 89 11.83 5.36 -4.81
CA THR A 89 12.71 5.68 -5.94
C THR A 89 13.92 6.44 -5.42
N LEU A 90 15.11 5.93 -5.65
CA LEU A 90 16.35 6.44 -5.06
C LEU A 90 17.02 7.41 -6.01
N TYR A 91 17.45 8.58 -5.54
CA TYR A 91 18.20 9.55 -6.34
C TYR A 91 19.65 9.09 -6.55
N SER A 92 19.83 8.09 -7.41
CA SER A 92 21.09 7.45 -7.77
C SER A 92 20.99 6.84 -9.17
N ASN A 93 22.13 6.59 -9.82
CA ASN A 93 22.19 5.77 -11.03
C ASN A 93 21.95 4.29 -10.68
N TRP A 94 21.41 3.54 -11.64
CA TRP A 94 21.26 2.09 -11.58
C TRP A 94 22.55 1.35 -11.95
N TYR A 95 23.01 0.47 -11.07
CA TYR A 95 24.21 -0.36 -11.25
C TYR A 95 23.92 -1.87 -11.30
N GLY A 96 22.66 -2.26 -11.44
CA GLY A 96 22.25 -3.66 -11.45
C GLY A 96 21.55 -4.11 -10.17
N TYR A 97 21.11 -5.37 -10.19
CA TYR A 97 20.45 -6.03 -9.07
C TYR A 97 21.46 -6.49 -8.02
N PRO A 98 21.02 -6.71 -6.75
CA PRO A 98 21.80 -7.47 -5.78
C PRO A 98 22.31 -8.79 -6.36
N PRO A 99 23.59 -9.15 -6.11
CA PRO A 99 24.17 -10.38 -6.65
C PRO A 99 23.47 -11.63 -6.12
N ASN A 100 22.89 -11.56 -4.92
CA ASN A 100 22.11 -12.65 -4.33
C ASN A 100 20.60 -12.30 -4.30
N PRO A 101 19.76 -12.96 -5.12
CA PRO A 101 18.32 -12.68 -5.16
C PRO A 101 17.57 -13.07 -3.88
N GLN A 102 18.16 -13.91 -3.02
CA GLN A 102 17.59 -14.32 -1.73
C GLN A 102 17.91 -13.33 -0.61
N LYS A 103 18.84 -12.39 -0.85
CA LYS A 103 19.35 -11.43 0.14
C LYS A 103 19.31 -10.02 -0.45
N LEU A 104 18.15 -9.37 -0.32
CA LEU A 104 17.95 -8.01 -0.83
C LEU A 104 18.40 -6.91 0.13
N GLY A 105 18.67 -7.25 1.39
CA GLY A 105 19.11 -6.32 2.43
C GLY A 105 17.95 -5.62 3.14
N THR A 106 18.33 -4.62 3.94
CA THR A 106 17.39 -3.77 4.69
C THR A 106 17.63 -2.30 4.36
N VAL A 107 16.61 -1.48 4.59
CA VAL A 107 16.67 -0.04 4.43
C VAL A 107 16.38 0.64 5.77
N SER A 108 17.31 1.48 6.21
CA SER A 108 17.16 2.34 7.39
C SER A 108 16.73 3.74 6.96
N ILE A 109 15.66 4.26 7.58
CA ILE A 109 15.12 5.59 7.26
C ILE A 109 15.66 6.61 8.27
N LYS A 110 16.43 7.59 7.80
CA LYS A 110 17.02 8.62 8.66
C LYS A 110 15.92 9.51 9.24
N GLY A 111 15.96 9.69 10.57
CA GLY A 111 15.02 10.56 11.30
C GLY A 111 13.70 9.87 11.68
N LEU A 112 13.42 8.68 11.15
CA LEU A 112 12.32 7.85 11.62
C LEU A 112 12.78 7.04 12.83
N LYS A 113 12.30 7.44 14.02
CA LYS A 113 12.61 6.72 15.25
C LYS A 113 11.75 5.47 15.36
N MET A 114 12.37 4.36 15.71
CA MET A 114 11.65 3.11 15.95
C MET A 114 10.80 3.25 17.21
N SER A 115 9.48 3.41 17.05
CA SER A 115 8.54 3.30 18.17
C SER A 115 8.66 1.87 18.70
N MET A 116 9.30 1.68 19.86
CA MET A 116 9.38 0.35 20.47
C MET A 116 7.96 -0.20 20.60
N LYS A 117 7.69 -1.32 19.91
CA LYS A 117 6.38 -1.95 19.69
C LYS A 117 5.60 -2.37 20.95
N LYS A 118 6.02 -1.99 22.17
CA LYS A 118 5.32 -2.39 23.39
C LYS A 118 3.89 -1.84 23.46
N ASP A 119 3.65 -0.61 23.02
CA ASP A 119 2.32 0.02 23.23
C ASP A 119 1.30 -0.28 22.13
N ILE A 120 1.77 -0.70 20.94
CA ILE A 120 0.89 -0.96 19.79
C ILE A 120 0.11 -2.27 19.96
N LYS A 121 0.71 -3.32 20.56
CA LYS A 121 -0.02 -4.56 20.86
C LYS A 121 -1.19 -4.31 21.81
N GLU A 122 -1.04 -3.42 22.79
CA GLU A 122 -2.13 -3.09 23.72
C GLU A 122 -3.21 -2.22 23.07
N LYS A 123 -2.82 -1.22 22.27
CA LYS A 123 -3.79 -0.36 21.56
C LYS A 123 -4.64 -1.12 20.54
N TYR A 124 -4.05 -2.08 19.81
CA TYR A 124 -4.80 -2.92 18.86
C TYR A 124 -5.61 -4.03 19.54
N LYS A 125 -5.16 -4.57 20.68
CA LYS A 125 -5.96 -5.53 21.48
C LYS A 125 -7.19 -4.85 22.12
N SER A 126 -7.07 -3.57 22.47
CA SER A 126 -8.18 -2.74 22.96
C SER A 126 -9.17 -2.37 21.84
N ASN A 127 -8.68 -1.86 20.69
CA ASN A 127 -9.57 -1.42 19.61
C ASN A 127 -10.26 -2.57 18.85
N ARG A 128 -9.69 -3.77 18.79
CA ARG A 128 -10.35 -4.92 18.15
C ARG A 128 -11.58 -5.41 18.93
N LYS A 129 -11.70 -5.06 20.22
CA LYS A 129 -12.94 -5.28 21.01
C LYS A 129 -14.06 -4.30 20.65
N VAL A 130 -13.77 -3.15 20.04
CA VAL A 130 -14.76 -2.09 19.79
C VAL A 130 -15.43 -2.25 18.42
N VAL A 131 -14.80 -2.91 17.45
CA VAL A 131 -15.28 -2.96 16.05
C VAL A 131 -16.28 -4.11 15.76
N PHE A 132 -16.56 -5.00 16.72
CA PHE A 132 -17.55 -6.09 16.56
C PHE A 132 -18.80 -5.96 17.45
N ASN A 133 -19.11 -4.76 17.93
CA ASN A 133 -20.44 -4.44 18.45
C ASN A 133 -21.19 -3.57 17.43
N LEU A 134 -21.38 -4.09 16.21
CA LEU A 134 -22.49 -3.61 15.37
C LEU A 134 -23.75 -4.16 16.01
N ASP A 135 -24.59 -3.26 16.50
CA ASP A 135 -25.87 -3.61 17.12
C ASP A 135 -26.66 -4.49 16.13
N PRO A 136 -26.97 -5.76 16.48
CA PRO A 136 -27.71 -6.66 15.60
C PRO A 136 -29.07 -6.09 15.17
N GLU A 137 -29.61 -5.13 15.93
CA GLU A 137 -30.85 -4.44 15.57
C GLU A 137 -30.70 -3.50 14.35
N ILE A 138 -29.52 -2.93 14.13
CA ILE A 138 -29.23 -2.08 12.96
C ILE A 138 -29.10 -2.94 11.69
N ILE A 139 -28.50 -4.12 11.82
CA ILE A 139 -28.34 -5.06 10.69
C ILE A 139 -29.70 -5.61 10.24
N SER A 140 -30.59 -5.94 11.19
CA SER A 140 -31.90 -6.50 10.86
C SER A 140 -32.83 -5.49 10.18
N LYS A 141 -32.83 -4.22 10.62
CA LYS A 141 -33.66 -3.16 10.01
C LYS A 141 -33.24 -2.87 8.56
N ASN A 142 -31.94 -2.84 8.29
CA ASN A 142 -31.44 -2.60 6.93
C ASN A 142 -31.76 -3.75 5.96
N TYR A 143 -31.78 -5.00 6.44
CA TYR A 143 -32.11 -6.15 5.61
C TYR A 143 -33.57 -6.13 5.12
N VAL A 144 -34.50 -5.71 5.98
CA VAL A 144 -35.92 -5.58 5.62
C VAL A 144 -36.12 -4.53 4.53
N VAL A 145 -35.47 -3.36 4.66
CA VAL A 145 -35.57 -2.28 3.68
C VAL A 145 -35.02 -2.73 2.32
N ILE A 146 -33.86 -3.40 2.30
CA ILE A 146 -33.25 -3.91 1.06
C ILE A 146 -34.17 -4.94 0.39
N SER A 147 -34.77 -5.85 1.15
CA SER A 147 -35.69 -6.87 0.64
C SER A 147 -36.93 -6.26 -0.02
N VAL A 148 -37.54 -5.23 0.60
CA VAL A 148 -38.71 -4.53 0.05
C VAL A 148 -38.37 -3.79 -1.24
N VAL A 149 -37.23 -3.09 -1.29
CA VAL A 149 -36.78 -2.38 -2.50
C VAL A 149 -36.52 -3.36 -3.65
N ALA A 150 -35.89 -4.50 -3.38
CA ALA A 150 -35.66 -5.55 -4.36
C ALA A 150 -36.97 -6.12 -4.93
N ALA A 151 -37.98 -6.36 -4.08
CA ALA A 151 -39.28 -6.86 -4.52
C ALA A 151 -40.01 -5.86 -5.44
N ILE A 152 -39.98 -4.56 -5.11
CA ILE A 152 -40.58 -3.50 -5.93
C ILE A 152 -39.91 -3.42 -7.30
N LEU A 153 -38.58 -3.46 -7.34
CA LEU A 153 -37.81 -3.46 -8.59
C LEU A 153 -38.17 -4.67 -9.46
N PHE A 154 -38.33 -5.85 -8.86
CA PHE A 154 -38.70 -7.06 -9.59
C PHE A 154 -40.08 -6.93 -10.23
N ILE A 155 -41.06 -6.37 -9.52
CA ILE A 155 -42.41 -6.13 -10.05
C ILE A 155 -42.38 -5.12 -11.22
N ILE A 156 -41.60 -4.04 -11.09
CA ILE A 156 -41.47 -3.04 -12.16
C ILE A 156 -40.88 -3.66 -13.43
N ILE A 157 -39.82 -4.47 -13.28
CA ILE A 157 -39.21 -5.20 -14.40
C ILE A 157 -40.23 -6.14 -15.05
N PHE A 158 -41.01 -6.86 -14.25
CA PHE A 158 -42.03 -7.79 -14.77
C PHE A 158 -43.14 -7.07 -15.57
N ILE A 159 -43.62 -5.92 -15.06
CA ILE A 159 -44.60 -5.07 -15.77
C ILE A 159 -44.01 -4.55 -17.08
N PHE A 160 -42.73 -4.17 -17.09
CA PHE A 160 -42.05 -3.69 -18.28
C PHE A 160 -41.93 -4.77 -19.35
N ILE A 161 -41.52 -5.99 -18.96
CA ILE A 161 -41.44 -7.16 -19.85
C ILE A 161 -42.84 -7.48 -20.43
N TYR A 162 -43.86 -7.55 -19.58
CA TYR A 162 -45.23 -7.84 -20.01
C TYR A 162 -45.78 -6.80 -21.01
N ARG A 163 -45.51 -5.51 -20.77
CA ARG A 163 -45.89 -4.43 -21.71
C ARG A 163 -45.14 -4.51 -23.04
N CYS A 164 -43.88 -4.95 -23.03
CA CYS A 164 -43.10 -5.15 -24.25
C CYS A 164 -43.62 -6.33 -25.09
N GLU A 165 -44.03 -7.44 -24.47
CA GLU A 165 -44.61 -8.57 -25.20
C GLU A 165 -45.96 -8.22 -25.82
N LYS A 166 -46.83 -7.52 -25.09
CA LYS A 166 -48.17 -7.14 -25.60
C LYS A 166 -48.13 -6.19 -26.82
N LYS A 167 -47.04 -5.46 -27.03
CA LYS A 167 -46.87 -4.59 -28.22
C LYS A 167 -46.33 -5.32 -29.47
N ARG A 168 -45.93 -6.60 -29.35
CA ARG A 168 -45.42 -7.40 -30.47
C ARG A 168 -46.49 -8.25 -31.19
N ILE A 169 -47.72 -8.27 -30.68
CA ILE A 169 -48.89 -8.96 -31.25
C ILE A 169 -49.81 -7.90 -31.82
#